data_AF-A0A0V8GK42-F1
#
_entry.id   AF-A0A0V8GK42-F1
#
_cell.length_a   1.000
_cell.length_b   1.000
_cell.length_c   1.000
_cell.angle_alpha   90.00
_cell.angle_beta   90.00
_cell.angle_gamma   90.00
#
_symmetry.space_group_name_H-M   'P 1'
#
loop_
_entity.id
_entity.type
_entity.pdbx_description
1 polymer ?
#
loop_
_entity_poly.entity_id
_entity_poly.type
_entity_poly.pdbx_seq_one_letter_code
_entity_poly.pdbx_strand_id
1 'polypeptide(L)' 'MIQLTTLRKTPLVINASLIESIRSTPDTTIHLIGGQTYVVQESMEEVTEAAIQFYRQIGLTGLTSVRRIDDGGRREKEK' A
#
# COMPACT_ATOMS: atom_id res chain seq x y z
N MET A 1 5.19 1.75 10.79
CA MET A 1 4.17 0.98 11.52
C MET A 1 2.81 1.51 11.11
N ILE A 2 1.85 0.63 10.84
CA ILE A 2 0.46 0.97 10.53
C ILE A 2 -0.44 0.41 11.63
N GLN A 3 -1.46 1.18 12.03
CA GLN A 3 -2.45 0.77 13.01
C GLN A 3 -3.71 0.26 12.30
N LEU A 4 -4.19 -0.90 12.72
CA LEU A 4 -5.34 -1.61 12.18
C LEU A 4 -6.18 -2.16 13.35
N THR A 5 -7.30 -2.77 13.02
CA THR A 5 -8.23 -3.32 14.02
C THR A 5 -8.55 -4.76 13.68
N THR A 6 -8.29 -5.68 14.60
CA THR A 6 -8.65 -7.08 14.39
C THR A 6 -10.18 -7.23 14.29
N LEU A 7 -10.67 -8.35 13.75
CA LEU A 7 -12.10 -8.70 13.80
C LEU A 7 -12.69 -8.75 15.22
N ARG A 8 -11.84 -8.90 16.25
CA ARG A 8 -12.26 -8.87 17.66
C ARG A 8 -12.31 -7.45 18.24
N LYS A 9 -12.24 -6.41 17.39
CA LYS A 9 -12.24 -4.99 17.78
C LYS A 9 -11.06 -4.62 18.70
N THR A 10 -9.94 -5.35 18.60
CA THR A 10 -8.71 -5.01 19.33
C THR A 10 -7.76 -4.25 18.42
N PRO A 11 -7.12 -3.16 18.88
CA PRO A 11 -6.12 -2.44 18.10
C PRO A 11 -4.91 -3.33 17.85
N LEU A 12 -4.35 -3.24 16.66
CA LEU A 12 -3.18 -3.97 16.20
C LEU A 12 -2.25 -3.00 15.49
N VAL A 13 -0.94 -3.06 15.79
CA VAL A 13 0.07 -2.29 15.06
C VAL A 13 1.02 -3.27 14.41
N ILE A 14 1.19 -3.17 13.09
CA ILE A 14 2.11 -4.02 12.31
C ILE A 14 3.09 -3.20 11.49
N ASN A 15 4.21 -3.83 11.12
CA ASN A 15 5.16 -3.23 10.19
C ASN A 15 4.67 -3.43 8.75
N ALA A 16 4.32 -2.34 8.08
CA ALA A 16 3.87 -2.38 6.69
C ALA A 16 4.95 -2.88 5.71
N SER A 17 6.24 -2.67 6.00
CA SER A 17 7.35 -3.21 5.18
C SER A 17 7.44 -4.74 5.21
N LEU A 18 6.80 -5.39 6.18
CA LEU A 18 6.79 -6.85 6.32
C LEU A 18 5.52 -7.50 5.77
N ILE A 19 4.59 -6.71 5.23
CA ILE A 19 3.39 -7.24 4.58
C ILE A 19 3.83 -7.94 3.30
N GLU A 20 3.56 -9.23 3.23
CA GLU A 20 3.83 -10.06 2.06
C GLU A 20 2.63 -10.05 1.11
N SER A 21 1.42 -10.22 1.64
CA SER A 21 0.20 -10.17 0.84
C SER A 21 -1.02 -9.74 1.65
N ILE A 22 -1.98 -9.14 0.96
CA ILE A 22 -3.31 -8.76 1.48
C ILE A 22 -4.33 -9.49 0.60
N ARG A 23 -5.32 -10.16 1.21
CA ARG A 23 -6.40 -10.90 0.51
C ARG A 23 -7.75 -10.49 1.08
N SER A 24 -8.78 -10.49 0.26
CA SER A 24 -10.14 -10.12 0.66
C SER A 24 -11.12 -11.25 0.34
N THR A 25 -11.25 -12.25 1.22
CA THR A 25 -12.20 -13.37 1.06
C THR A 25 -12.40 -14.14 2.37
N PRO A 26 -13.59 -14.09 3.04
CA PRO A 26 -14.62 -13.04 2.98
C PRO A 26 -14.21 -11.75 3.71
N ASP A 27 -13.21 -11.84 4.59
CA ASP A 27 -12.62 -10.74 5.35
C ASP A 27 -11.22 -10.39 4.81
N THR A 28 -10.68 -9.23 5.22
CA THR A 28 -9.33 -8.82 4.86
C THR A 28 -8.30 -9.56 5.71
N THR A 29 -7.45 -10.34 5.05
CA THR A 29 -6.37 -11.11 5.66
C THR A 29 -5.02 -10.57 5.20
N ILE A 30 -4.14 -10.31 6.16
CA ILE A 30 -2.77 -9.81 5.95
C ILE A 30 -1.80 -10.92 6.33
N HIS A 31 -0.95 -11.33 5.39
CA HIS A 31 0.15 -12.25 5.63
C HIS A 31 1.45 -11.45 5.70
N LEU A 32 2.26 -11.74 6.73
CA LEU A 32 3.60 -11.19 6.87
C LEU A 32 4.65 -12.19 6.37
N ILE A 33 5.81 -11.70 5.95
CA ILE A 33 6.95 -12.52 5.47
C ILE A 33 7.36 -13.60 6.49
N GLY A 34 7.12 -13.38 7.79
CA GLY A 34 7.40 -14.34 8.87
C GLY A 34 6.34 -15.45 9.05
N GLY A 35 5.36 -15.56 8.16
CA GLY A 35 4.26 -16.53 8.25
C GLY A 35 3.13 -16.14 9.20
N GLN A 36 3.27 -15.04 9.95
CA GLN A 36 2.19 -14.50 10.78
C GLN A 36 1.05 -13.99 9.90
N THR A 37 -0.18 -14.27 10.31
CA THR A 37 -1.38 -13.89 9.58
C THR A 37 -2.35 -13.16 10.51
N TYR A 38 -2.90 -12.06 10.04
CA TYR A 38 -3.88 -11.25 10.77
C TYR A 38 -5.14 -11.05 9.94
N VAL A 39 -6.30 -11.14 10.59
CA VAL A 39 -7.58 -10.80 9.97
C VAL A 39 -8.09 -9.52 10.60
N VAL A 40 -8.39 -8.53 9.75
CA VAL A 40 -8.67 -7.16 10.15
C VAL A 40 -10.03 -6.68 9.64
N GLN A 41 -10.57 -5.64 10.26
CA GLN A 41 -11.86 -5.05 9.86
C GLN A 41 -11.72 -4.09 8.68
N GLU A 42 -10.53 -3.53 8.48
CA GLU A 42 -10.22 -2.67 7.36
C GLU A 42 -10.33 -3.44 6.04
N SER A 43 -10.90 -2.80 5.03
CA SER A 43 -10.89 -3.29 3.64
C SER A 43 -9.46 -3.43 3.10
N MET A 44 -9.31 -4.20 2.02
CA MET A 44 -8.03 -4.31 1.32
C MET A 44 -7.50 -2.93 0.93
N GLU A 45 -8.37 -2.06 0.43
CA GLU A 45 -8.05 -0.70 0.00
C GLU A 45 -7.54 0.16 1.16
N GLU A 46 -8.20 0.12 2.32
CA GLU A 46 -7.78 0.87 3.52
C GLU A 46 -6.41 0.40 4.02
N VAL A 47 -6.16 -0.91 4.05
CA VAL A 47 -4.84 -1.46 4.44
C VAL A 47 -3.77 -1.03 3.43
N THR A 48 -4.07 -1.09 2.13
CA THR A 48 -3.17 -0.65 1.07
C THR A 48 -2.85 0.83 1.19
N GLU A 49 -3.84 1.69 1.44
CA GLU A 49 -3.63 3.12 1.62
C GLU A 49 -2.79 3.41 2.87
N ALA A 50 -3.07 2.75 3.99
CA ALA A 50 -2.25 2.87 5.20
C ALA A 50 -0.78 2.49 4.93
N ALA A 51 -0.54 1.42 4.17
CA ALA A 51 0.81 1.02 3.78
C ALA A 51 1.48 2.05 2.86
N ILE A 52 0.77 2.60 1.87
CA ILE A 52 1.27 3.67 0.98
C ILE A 52 1.65 4.92 1.79
N GLN A 53 0.80 5.33 2.74
CA GLN A 53 1.08 6.49 3.59
C GLN A 53 2.32 6.25 4.45
N PHE A 54 2.48 5.05 5.01
CA PHE A 54 3.71 4.68 5.70
C PHE A 54 4.95 4.79 4.80
N TYR A 55 4.89 4.29 3.56
CA TYR A 55 6.00 4.38 2.61
C TYR A 55 6.35 5.82 2.22
N ARG A 56 5.34 6.69 2.09
CA ARG A 56 5.53 8.13 1.87
C ARG A 56 6.21 8.79 3.07
N GLN A 57 5.79 8.47 4.29
CA GLN A 57 6.35 9.03 5.52
C GLN A 57 7.84 8.67 5.71
N ILE A 58 8.24 7.45 5.35
CA ILE A 58 9.65 7.03 5.43
C ILE A 58 10.49 7.45 4.20
N GLY A 59 9.91 8.21 3.27
CA GLY A 59 10.61 8.73 2.08
C GLY A 59 10.87 7.71 0.97
N LEU A 60 10.30 6.50 1.07
CA LEU A 60 10.52 5.44 0.07
C LEU A 60 9.97 5.82 -1.31
N THR A 61 8.81 6.49 -1.35
CA THR A 61 8.18 6.96 -2.59
C THR A 61 8.94 8.10 -3.27
N GLY A 62 9.81 8.82 -2.55
CA GLY A 62 10.62 9.91 -3.11
C GLY A 62 11.67 9.45 -4.12
N LEU A 63 12.14 8.20 -4.03
CA LEU A 63 13.15 7.61 -4.91
C LEU A 63 12.61 7.24 -6.30
N THR A 64 11.30 7.02 -6.42
CA THR A 64 10.65 6.53 -7.65
C THR A 64 9.89 7.62 -8.40
N SER A 65 10.14 8.90 -8.09
CA SER A 65 9.70 10.01 -8.94
C SER A 65 10.44 9.92 -10.29
N VAL A 66 10.04 8.96 -11.11
CA VAL A 66 10.28 8.92 -12.53
C VAL A 66 9.75 10.24 -13.03
N ARG A 67 10.68 11.16 -13.30
CA ARG A 67 10.50 12.30 -14.18
C ARG A 67 9.67 11.79 -15.33
N ARG A 68 8.40 12.20 -15.40
CA ARG A 68 7.61 12.00 -16.61
C ARG A 68 8.43 12.64 -17.71
N ILE A 69 9.02 11.80 -18.56
CA ILE A 69 9.49 12.23 -19.86
C ILE A 69 8.19 12.62 -20.56
N ASP A 70 8.00 13.93 -20.69
CA ASP A 70 6.91 14.51 -21.46
C ASP A 70 7.18 14.15 -22.92
N ASP A 71 6.77 12.94 -23.32
CA ASP A 71 6.82 12.47 -24.70
C ASP A 71 5.63 13.06 -25.46
N GLY A 72 5.77 14.35 -25.79
CA GLY A 72 4.80 15.18 -26.51
C GLY A 72 5.30 15.60 -27.89
N GLY A 73 5.99 14.70 -28.61
CA GLY A 73 6.32 14.90 -30.01
C GLY A 73 5.12 14.62 -30.93
N ARG A 74 4.32 15.64 -31.26
CA ARG A 74 3.62 15.71 -32.55
C ARG A 74 4.04 16.96 -33.31
N ARG A 75 4.93 16.76 -34.27
CA ARG A 75 5.00 17.62 -35.45
C ARG A 75 3.76 17.33 -36.29
N GLU A 76 3.09 18.36 -36.78
CA GLU A 76 2.78 18.44 -38.20
C GLU A 76 2.62 19.90 -38.62
N LYS A 77 3.16 20.19 -39.79
CA LYS A 77 3.21 21.50 -40.42
C LYS A 77 1.90 21.73 -41.16
N GLU A 78 1.36 22.93 -41.11
CA GLU A 78 0.50 23.43 -42.19
C GLU A 78 0.83 24.89 -42.47
N LYS A 79 1.57 25.08 -43.57
CA LYS A 79 1.61 26.29 -44.39
C LYS A 79 1.86 25.86 -45.81
#